data_AF-A0A2P6VNU7-F1
#
_entry.id   AF-A0A2P6VNU7-F1
#
_cell.length_a   1.000
_cell.length_b   1.000
_cell.length_c   1.000
_cell.angle_alpha   90.00
_cell.angle_beta   90.00
_cell.angle_gamma   90.00
#
_symmetry.space_group_name_H-M   'P 1'
#
loop_
_entity.id
_entity.type
_entity.pdbx_description
1 polymer ?
#
loop_
_entity_poly.entity_id
_entity_poly.type
_entity_poly.pdbx_seq_one_letter_code
_entity_poly.pdbx_strand_id
1 'polypeptide(L)'
;MADALADCTGSIGFTRRAGGGRTPSLNLSHAAAVVLSQLFDLKQQQLMAADAVAAAAAAAGGAAAGEAGGPAPAPPPSVDPARAATGLMSGSLFESERVRWQREQALTAAPQAEVEALLARAAALLEAAGFSSKESSGGGNRSNHGRKRQLMGHVRALLLRGQASTAEIRALHGLCKELEGRQRAIGGGGAS
;
A
#
# COMPACT_ATOMS: atom_id res chain seq x y z
N MET A 1 -24.82 5.74 12.53
CA MET A 1 -24.16 5.07 11.38
C MET A 1 -24.34 5.80 10.06
N ALA A 2 -25.50 6.45 9.80
CA ALA A 2 -25.70 7.26 8.59
C ALA A 2 -24.72 8.44 8.49
N ASP A 3 -24.36 9.07 9.61
CA ASP A 3 -23.44 10.22 9.62
C ASP A 3 -22.01 9.85 9.16
N ALA A 4 -21.54 8.64 9.46
CA ALA A 4 -20.19 8.21 9.06
C ALA A 4 -20.04 7.98 7.54
N LEU A 5 -21.15 7.83 6.81
CA LEU A 5 -21.16 7.74 5.36
C LEU A 5 -21.35 9.10 4.69
N ALA A 6 -21.86 10.10 5.42
CA ALA A 6 -22.09 11.44 4.89
C ALA A 6 -20.78 12.13 4.46
N ASP A 7 -19.66 11.80 5.14
CA ASP A 7 -18.34 12.36 4.85
C ASP A 7 -17.57 11.61 3.75
N CYS A 8 -18.11 10.50 3.24
CA CYS A 8 -17.45 9.69 2.21
C CYS A 8 -17.83 10.19 0.80
N THR A 9 -16.83 10.56 -0.02
CA THR A 9 -17.07 11.10 -1.38
C THR A 9 -17.57 10.06 -2.39
N GLY A 10 -17.45 8.79 -2.06
CA GLY A 10 -17.95 7.65 -2.81
C GLY A 10 -17.90 6.40 -1.93
N SER A 11 -18.67 5.38 -2.30
CA SER A 11 -18.60 4.06 -1.67
C SER A 11 -17.98 3.07 -2.64
N ILE A 12 -17.01 2.30 -2.16
CA ILE A 12 -16.49 1.15 -2.89
C ILE A 12 -17.33 -0.04 -2.46
N GLY A 13 -18.22 -0.49 -3.33
CA GLY A 13 -18.99 -1.70 -3.13
C GLY A 13 -18.18 -2.92 -3.54
N PHE A 14 -17.91 -3.83 -2.60
CA PHE A 14 -17.36 -5.14 -2.95
C PHE A 14 -18.47 -6.01 -3.54
N THR A 15 -18.60 -6.00 -4.87
CA THR A 15 -19.56 -6.84 -5.57
C THR A 15 -18.95 -8.24 -5.76
N ARG A 16 -19.37 -9.20 -4.94
CA ARG A 16 -19.10 -10.62 -5.24
C ARG A 16 -19.99 -11.01 -6.43
N ARG A 17 -19.42 -11.61 -7.47
CA ARG A 17 -20.20 -12.17 -8.60
C ARG A 17 -21.21 -13.16 -8.01
N ALA A 18 -22.48 -12.79 -8.05
CA ALA A 18 -23.55 -13.39 -7.27
C ALA A 18 -23.89 -14.80 -7.74
N GLY A 19 -23.84 -15.76 -6.81
CA GLY A 19 -24.40 -17.11 -6.98
C GLY A 19 -24.99 -17.69 -5.69
N GLY A 20 -24.97 -16.97 -4.57
CA GLY A 20 -25.51 -17.50 -3.31
C GLY A 20 -25.63 -16.41 -2.26
N GLY A 21 -26.85 -16.19 -1.77
CA GLY A 21 -27.13 -15.23 -0.72
C GLY A 21 -26.58 -15.70 0.62
N ARG A 22 -25.63 -14.94 1.19
CA ARG A 22 -25.48 -14.65 2.63
C ARG A 22 -24.33 -13.67 2.89
N THR A 23 -24.62 -12.73 3.79
CA THR A 23 -23.75 -11.80 4.55
C THR A 23 -22.42 -11.33 3.92
N PRO A 24 -22.39 -10.13 3.32
CA PRO A 24 -21.18 -9.50 2.81
C PRO A 24 -20.42 -8.76 3.93
N SER A 25 -20.06 -9.44 5.01
CA SER A 25 -19.15 -8.85 6.02
C SER A 25 -17.74 -9.35 5.74
N LEU A 26 -16.99 -8.54 5.00
CA LEU A 26 -15.58 -8.75 4.73
C LEU A 26 -14.80 -8.32 5.98
N ASN A 27 -13.81 -9.11 6.43
CA ASN A 27 -12.91 -8.68 7.50
C ASN A 27 -12.19 -7.40 7.05
N LEU A 28 -12.07 -6.41 7.93
CA LEU A 28 -11.45 -5.11 7.63
C LEU A 28 -10.06 -5.26 7.02
N SER A 29 -9.23 -6.13 7.61
CA SER A 29 -7.87 -6.41 7.12
C SER A 29 -7.87 -6.91 5.66
N HIS A 30 -8.82 -7.77 5.32
CA HIS A 30 -8.96 -8.29 3.96
C HIS A 30 -9.52 -7.23 3.01
N ALA A 31 -10.46 -6.38 3.45
CA ALA A 31 -10.95 -5.26 2.66
C ALA A 31 -9.83 -4.24 2.38
N ALA A 32 -9.02 -3.90 3.39
CA ALA A 32 -7.88 -3.00 3.26
C ALA A 32 -6.82 -3.59 2.32
N ALA A 33 -6.50 -4.88 2.44
CA ALA A 33 -5.56 -5.56 1.55
C ALA A 33 -6.00 -5.50 0.07
N VAL A 34 -7.29 -5.73 -0.21
CA VAL A 34 -7.83 -5.65 -1.59
C VAL A 34 -7.77 -4.22 -2.14
N VAL A 35 -8.07 -3.20 -1.32
CA VAL A 35 -7.95 -1.80 -1.77
C VAL A 35 -6.49 -1.43 -2.03
N LEU A 36 -5.57 -1.83 -1.15
CA LEU A 36 -4.15 -1.54 -1.29
C LEU A 36 -3.53 -2.24 -2.50
N SER A 37 -3.92 -3.50 -2.79
CA SER A 37 -3.44 -4.21 -3.98
C SER A 37 -3.89 -3.52 -5.27
N GLN A 38 -5.15 -3.09 -5.34
CA GLN A 38 -5.66 -2.35 -6.51
C GLN A 38 -4.96 -1.01 -6.70
N LEU A 39 -4.67 -0.27 -5.61
CA LEU A 39 -3.90 0.97 -5.69
C LEU A 39 -2.47 0.72 -6.17
N PHE A 40 -1.86 -0.38 -5.72
CA PHE A 40 -0.54 -0.78 -6.18
C PHE A 40 -0.53 -1.12 -7.68
N ASP A 41 -1.47 -1.93 -8.15
CA ASP A 41 -1.60 -2.28 -9.56
C ASP A 41 -1.79 -1.04 -10.44
N LEU A 42 -2.67 -0.11 -10.03
CA LEU A 42 -2.87 1.16 -10.72
C LEU A 42 -1.59 1.98 -10.78
N LYS A 43 -0.83 2.03 -9.68
CA LYS A 43 0.42 2.78 -9.64
C LYS A 43 1.51 2.14 -10.52
N GLN A 44 1.57 0.81 -10.53
CA GLN A 44 2.49 0.07 -11.39
C GLN A 44 2.15 0.26 -12.87
N GLN A 45 0.87 0.24 -13.24
CA GLN A 45 0.41 0.56 -14.60
C GLN A 45 0.79 1.98 -15.03
N GLN A 46 0.66 2.96 -14.13
CA GLN A 46 1.09 4.34 -14.40
C GLN A 46 2.59 4.45 -14.63
N LEU A 47 3.41 3.71 -13.87
CA LEU A 47 4.85 3.70 -14.05
C LEU A 47 5.24 3.05 -15.39
N MET A 48 4.67 1.89 -15.72
CA MET A 48 4.89 1.23 -17.01
C MET A 48 4.47 2.11 -18.20
N ALA A 49 3.37 2.87 -18.05
CA ALA A 49 2.94 3.83 -19.07
C ALA A 49 3.91 5.02 -19.20
N ALA A 50 4.44 5.52 -18.09
CA ALA A 50 5.44 6.60 -18.11
C ALA A 50 6.76 6.12 -18.75
N ASP A 51 7.22 4.92 -18.42
CA ASP A 51 8.41 4.32 -19.02
C ASP A 51 8.23 4.07 -20.53
N ALA A 52 7.05 3.62 -20.96
CA ALA A 52 6.74 3.44 -22.37
C ALA A 52 6.76 4.77 -23.15
N VAL A 53 6.28 5.86 -22.55
CA VAL A 53 6.35 7.21 -23.15
C VAL A 53 7.79 7.70 -23.22
N ALA A 54 8.60 7.48 -22.18
CA ALA A 54 10.01 7.84 -22.17
C ALA A 54 10.81 7.03 -23.21
N ALA A 55 10.55 5.73 -23.33
CA ALA A 55 11.17 4.86 -24.34
C ALA A 55 10.77 5.26 -25.76
N ALA A 56 9.51 5.62 -26.00
CA ALA A 56 9.06 6.14 -27.30
C ALA A 56 9.75 7.48 -27.66
N ALA A 57 9.94 8.37 -26.68
CA ALA A 57 10.68 9.61 -26.87
C ALA A 57 12.16 9.36 -27.18
N ALA A 58 12.81 8.40 -26.50
CA ALA A 58 14.18 8.00 -26.77
C ALA A 58 14.35 7.35 -28.16
N ALA A 59 13.40 6.51 -28.58
CA ALA A 59 13.39 5.90 -29.91
C ALA A 59 13.24 6.93 -31.04
N ALA A 60 12.48 8.01 -30.80
CA ALA A 60 12.38 9.13 -31.74
C ALA A 60 13.68 9.97 -31.83
N GLY A 61 14.55 9.94 -30.80
CA GLY A 61 15.83 10.64 -30.78
C GLY A 61 17.06 9.80 -31.13
N GLY A 62 16.93 8.47 -31.18
CA GLY A 62 18.04 7.51 -31.20
C GLY A 62 18.32 6.82 -32.54
N ALA A 63 18.08 7.48 -33.67
CA ALA A 63 18.42 6.94 -34.99
C ALA A 63 19.88 7.23 -35.40
N ALA A 64 20.86 6.98 -34.51
CA ALA A 64 22.29 6.93 -34.87
C ALA A 64 23.13 6.43 -33.68
N ALA A 65 23.36 5.12 -33.57
CA ALA A 65 24.65 4.53 -33.16
C ALA A 65 24.51 3.05 -32.77
N GLY A 66 25.22 2.20 -33.52
CA GLY A 66 26.20 1.28 -32.94
C GLY A 66 25.68 -0.01 -32.29
N GLU A 67 25.55 -1.03 -33.12
CA GLU A 67 25.41 -2.44 -32.75
C GLU A 67 26.76 -3.03 -32.30
N ALA A 68 26.85 -3.57 -31.07
CA ALA A 68 27.96 -4.44 -30.66
C ALA A 68 27.48 -5.43 -29.58
N GLY A 69 27.65 -6.72 -29.89
CA GLY A 69 27.16 -7.86 -29.10
C GLY A 69 27.94 -8.17 -27.83
N GLY A 70 27.29 -8.99 -26.97
CA GLY A 70 27.87 -9.54 -25.75
C GLY A 70 27.09 -10.77 -25.23
N PRO A 71 27.70 -11.62 -24.40
CA PRO A 71 27.55 -13.08 -24.45
C PRO A 71 26.59 -13.71 -23.42
N ALA A 72 26.30 -15.00 -23.63
CA ALA A 72 25.28 -15.83 -22.97
C ALA A 72 25.55 -16.14 -21.47
N PRO A 73 24.50 -16.26 -20.63
CA PRO A 73 24.61 -16.56 -19.20
C PRO A 73 24.73 -18.08 -18.90
N ALA A 74 25.52 -18.41 -17.86
CA ALA A 74 25.75 -19.76 -17.35
C ALA A 74 24.62 -20.26 -16.41
N PRO A 75 24.39 -21.59 -16.31
CA PRO A 75 23.31 -22.17 -15.50
C PRO A 75 23.61 -22.25 -13.98
N PRO A 76 22.57 -22.26 -13.12
CA PRO A 76 22.73 -22.28 -11.65
C PRO A 76 23.00 -23.68 -11.06
N PRO A 77 23.58 -23.77 -9.84
CA PRO A 77 23.87 -25.03 -9.16
C PRO A 77 22.64 -25.66 -8.49
N SER A 78 22.50 -26.98 -8.65
CA SER A 78 21.48 -27.83 -8.01
C SER A 78 21.74 -27.98 -6.51
N VAL A 79 20.72 -27.77 -5.68
CA VAL A 79 20.78 -27.89 -4.21
C VAL A 79 20.14 -29.21 -3.77
N ASP A 80 20.89 -30.03 -3.03
CA ASP A 80 20.45 -31.34 -2.50
C ASP A 80 19.34 -31.21 -1.43
N PRO A 81 18.19 -31.92 -1.57
CA PRO A 81 17.06 -31.84 -0.64
C PRO A 81 17.17 -32.74 0.61
N ALA A 82 18.28 -33.44 0.85
CA ALA A 82 18.34 -34.57 1.79
C ALA A 82 18.62 -34.21 3.27
N ARG A 83 18.76 -32.94 3.67
CA ARG A 83 19.23 -32.56 5.02
C ARG A 83 18.20 -31.87 5.92
N ALA A 84 16.90 -32.00 5.64
CA ALA A 84 15.84 -31.27 6.36
C ALA A 84 14.96 -32.11 7.32
N ALA A 85 15.31 -33.37 7.63
CA ALA A 85 14.36 -34.30 8.25
C ALA A 85 14.54 -34.60 9.77
N THR A 86 15.45 -33.94 10.49
CA THR A 86 15.77 -34.33 11.89
C THR A 86 15.63 -33.19 12.91
N GLY A 87 14.43 -32.61 13.01
CA GLY A 87 14.14 -31.57 14.01
C GLY A 87 12.67 -31.42 14.43
N LEU A 88 11.84 -32.47 14.31
CA LEU A 88 10.38 -32.32 14.29
C LEU A 88 9.61 -32.51 15.62
N MET A 89 10.25 -32.70 16.79
CA MET A 89 9.51 -33.15 17.99
C MET A 89 9.60 -32.26 19.23
N SER A 90 10.24 -31.08 19.17
CA SER A 90 10.37 -30.19 20.36
C SER A 90 9.90 -28.73 20.18
N GLY A 91 9.39 -28.36 18.99
CA GLY A 91 9.01 -26.97 18.69
C GLY A 91 7.54 -26.59 18.94
N SER A 92 6.59 -27.53 18.91
CA SER A 92 5.18 -27.18 18.67
C SER A 92 4.46 -26.46 19.82
N LEU A 93 4.84 -26.70 21.08
CA LEU A 93 4.14 -26.11 22.23
C LEU A 93 4.56 -24.65 22.49
N PHE A 94 5.86 -24.34 22.47
CA PHE A 94 6.36 -22.97 22.64
C PHE A 94 6.11 -22.08 21.40
N GLU A 95 6.07 -22.67 20.20
CA GLU A 95 5.64 -21.96 19.00
C GLU A 95 4.16 -21.58 19.10
N SER A 96 3.33 -22.47 19.66
CA SER A 96 1.90 -22.20 19.89
C SER A 96 1.65 -21.05 20.87
N GLU A 97 2.41 -20.96 21.96
CA GLU A 97 2.30 -19.83 22.90
C GLU A 97 2.78 -18.51 22.30
N ARG A 98 3.90 -18.51 21.55
CA ARG A 98 4.37 -17.30 20.86
C ARG A 98 3.38 -16.82 19.81
N VAL A 99 2.83 -17.73 19.01
CA VAL A 99 1.81 -17.40 18.00
C VAL A 99 0.54 -16.87 18.66
N ARG A 100 0.12 -17.47 19.79
CA ARG A 100 -1.04 -16.99 20.56
C ARG A 100 -0.80 -15.61 21.14
N TRP A 101 0.35 -15.38 21.78
CA TRP A 101 0.72 -14.07 22.33
C TRP A 101 0.83 -13.01 21.24
N GLN A 102 1.42 -13.34 20.09
CA GLN A 102 1.44 -12.46 18.91
C GLN A 102 0.03 -12.14 18.42
N ARG A 103 -0.90 -13.11 18.44
CA ARG A 103 -2.29 -12.91 18.06
C ARG A 103 -3.03 -12.02 19.05
N GLU A 104 -2.80 -12.18 20.34
CA GLU A 104 -3.38 -11.34 21.40
C GLU A 104 -2.83 -9.90 21.31
N GLN A 105 -1.52 -9.73 21.08
CA GLN A 105 -0.90 -8.44 20.78
C GLN A 105 -1.48 -7.81 19.50
N ALA A 106 -1.73 -8.61 18.47
CA ALA A 106 -2.34 -8.17 17.21
C ALA A 106 -3.82 -7.78 17.35
N LEU A 107 -4.47 -8.09 18.47
CA LEU A 107 -5.84 -7.66 18.78
C LEU A 107 -5.88 -6.41 19.66
N THR A 108 -4.74 -5.98 20.21
CA THR A 108 -4.67 -4.79 21.06
C THR A 108 -4.78 -3.55 20.20
N ALA A 109 -5.85 -2.77 20.41
CA ALA A 109 -6.07 -1.49 19.74
C ALA A 109 -4.83 -0.58 19.92
N ALA A 110 -4.38 0.04 18.83
CA ALA A 110 -3.23 0.90 18.87
C ALA A 110 -3.49 2.15 19.72
N PRO A 111 -2.49 2.65 20.47
CA PRO A 111 -2.62 3.90 21.19
C PRO A 111 -2.83 5.06 20.20
N GLN A 112 -3.70 6.01 20.57
CA GLN A 112 -4.05 7.16 19.72
C GLN A 112 -2.81 7.93 19.21
N ALA A 113 -1.77 8.05 20.04
CA ALA A 113 -0.52 8.71 19.67
C ALA A 113 0.21 8.01 18.49
N GLU A 114 0.18 6.68 18.41
CA GLU A 114 0.77 5.95 17.29
C GLU A 114 -0.05 6.15 16.01
N VAL A 115 -1.38 6.16 16.12
CA VAL A 115 -2.27 6.46 14.98
C VAL A 115 -2.01 7.86 14.43
N GLU A 116 -1.83 8.86 15.30
CA GLU A 116 -1.50 10.23 14.89
C GLU A 116 -0.12 10.35 14.26
N ALA A 117 0.89 9.65 14.80
CA ALA A 117 2.22 9.59 14.21
C ALA A 117 2.20 8.97 12.81
N LEU A 118 1.42 7.91 12.60
CA LEU A 118 1.21 7.30 11.30
C LEU A 118 0.55 8.27 10.32
N LEU A 119 -0.52 8.95 10.74
CA LEU A 119 -1.23 9.93 9.91
C LEU A 119 -0.33 11.11 9.51
N ALA A 120 0.49 11.62 10.42
CA ALA A 120 1.45 12.68 10.13
C ALA A 120 2.47 12.22 9.06
N ARG A 121 2.97 10.99 9.17
CA ARG A 121 3.89 10.42 8.17
C ARG A 121 3.22 10.20 6.82
N ALA A 122 1.99 9.67 6.81
CA ALA A 122 1.21 9.50 5.59
C ALA A 122 0.93 10.83 4.89
N ALA A 123 0.63 11.89 5.65
CA ALA A 123 0.47 13.24 5.10
C ALA A 123 1.76 13.74 4.41
N ALA A 124 2.92 13.57 5.06
CA ALA A 124 4.20 13.96 4.48
C ALA A 124 4.51 13.18 3.17
N LEU A 125 4.19 11.88 3.13
CA LEU A 125 4.34 11.06 1.92
C LEU A 125 3.45 11.52 0.77
N LEU A 126 2.22 11.93 1.07
CA LEU A 126 1.28 12.47 0.10
C LEU A 126 1.75 13.82 -0.44
N GLU A 127 2.24 14.71 0.43
CA GLU A 127 2.85 15.98 0.03
C GLU A 127 4.03 15.76 -0.90
N ALA A 128 4.94 14.84 -0.56
CA ALA A 128 6.09 14.48 -1.39
C ALA A 128 5.68 13.89 -2.75
N ALA A 129 4.51 13.26 -2.82
CA ALA A 129 3.93 12.74 -4.07
C ALA A 129 3.13 13.80 -4.86
N GLY A 130 3.11 15.06 -4.42
CA GLY A 130 2.41 16.16 -5.08
C GLY A 130 0.92 16.29 -4.70
N PHE A 131 0.45 15.54 -3.70
CA PHE A 131 -0.90 15.68 -3.16
C PHE A 131 -0.90 16.68 -2.00
N SER A 132 -1.68 17.75 -2.11
CA SER A 132 -1.83 18.73 -1.01
C SER A 132 -2.43 18.07 0.23
N SER A 133 -1.70 18.04 1.34
CA SER A 133 -2.21 17.66 2.66
C SER A 133 -3.16 18.70 3.25
N LYS A 134 -2.92 19.99 2.95
CA LYS A 134 -3.83 21.07 3.29
C LYS A 134 -5.12 20.77 2.56
N GLU A 135 -6.16 20.48 3.34
CA GLU A 135 -7.54 20.42 2.88
C GLU A 135 -7.69 21.54 1.87
N SER A 136 -7.84 21.19 0.60
CA SER A 136 -8.12 22.18 -0.42
C SER A 136 -9.48 22.73 -0.05
N SER A 137 -9.49 23.83 0.70
CA SER A 137 -10.65 24.64 0.97
C SER A 137 -10.97 25.33 -0.35
N GLY A 138 -11.44 24.56 -1.34
CA GLY A 138 -11.94 25.03 -2.61
C GLY A 138 -12.75 26.31 -2.37
N GLY A 139 -12.16 27.40 -2.83
CA GLY A 139 -12.72 28.74 -2.78
C GLY A 139 -13.99 28.75 -3.61
N GLY A 140 -14.99 29.46 -3.11
CA GLY A 140 -16.32 29.49 -3.69
C GLY A 140 -16.32 29.96 -5.14
N ASN A 141 -17.16 29.32 -5.96
CA ASN A 141 -18.29 30.01 -6.57
C ASN A 141 -19.33 29.00 -7.10
N ARG A 142 -20.42 28.86 -6.34
CA ARG A 142 -21.81 28.57 -6.75
C ARG A 142 -22.09 27.48 -7.80
N SER A 143 -21.28 26.43 -7.93
CA SER A 143 -21.70 25.20 -8.60
C SER A 143 -21.49 23.99 -7.69
N ASN A 144 -22.52 23.14 -7.60
CA ASN A 144 -22.64 22.03 -6.65
C ASN A 144 -21.68 20.85 -6.90
N HIS A 145 -20.51 21.09 -7.50
CA HIS A 145 -19.55 20.05 -7.89
C HIS A 145 -18.16 20.19 -7.25
N GLY A 146 -17.99 21.10 -6.29
CA GLY A 146 -16.79 21.21 -5.46
C GLY A 146 -16.74 20.20 -4.30
N ARG A 147 -16.86 18.89 -4.56
CA ARG A 147 -16.62 17.87 -3.52
C ARG A 147 -15.11 17.80 -3.23
N LYS A 148 -14.70 18.50 -2.17
CA LYS A 148 -13.33 18.50 -1.64
C LYS A 148 -12.96 17.07 -1.22
N ARG A 149 -11.95 16.47 -1.84
CA ARG A 149 -11.43 15.15 -1.44
C ARG A 149 -10.52 15.33 -0.22
N GLN A 150 -11.07 15.15 0.98
CA GLN A 150 -10.27 15.08 2.22
C GLN A 150 -9.72 13.66 2.40
N LEU A 151 -8.70 13.30 1.60
CA LEU A 151 -8.12 11.96 1.62
C LEU A 151 -7.62 11.57 3.03
N MET A 152 -6.94 12.48 3.73
CA MET A 152 -6.46 12.25 5.10
C MET A 152 -7.59 12.09 6.12
N GLY A 153 -8.71 12.81 5.96
CA GLY A 153 -9.89 12.63 6.79
C GLY A 153 -10.48 11.23 6.65
N HIS A 154 -10.53 10.71 5.42
CA HIS A 154 -10.99 9.35 5.15
C HIS A 154 -10.07 8.29 5.76
N VAL A 155 -8.74 8.43 5.61
CA VAL A 155 -7.77 7.50 6.20
C VAL A 155 -7.90 7.49 7.73
N ARG A 156 -7.99 8.67 8.37
CA ARG A 156 -8.23 8.78 9.81
C ARG A 156 -9.53 8.09 10.23
N ALA A 157 -10.64 8.36 9.53
CA ALA A 157 -11.93 7.76 9.82
C ALA A 157 -11.89 6.23 9.71
N LEU A 158 -11.19 5.68 8.72
CA LEU A 158 -11.01 4.24 8.56
C LEU A 158 -10.20 3.62 9.69
N LEU A 159 -9.09 4.24 10.11
CA LEU A 159 -8.25 3.72 11.19
C LEU A 159 -8.99 3.73 12.54
N LEU A 160 -9.71 4.82 12.84
CA LEU A 160 -10.47 4.96 14.08
C LEU A 160 -11.69 4.03 14.12
N ARG A 161 -12.45 3.98 13.02
CA ARG A 161 -13.62 3.08 12.91
C ARG A 161 -13.20 1.61 12.93
N GLY A 162 -12.05 1.31 12.33
CA GLY A 162 -11.50 -0.03 12.26
C GLY A 162 -10.86 -0.51 13.56
N GLN A 163 -10.67 0.38 14.53
CA GLN A 163 -9.88 0.13 15.74
C GLN A 163 -8.54 -0.54 15.39
N ALA A 164 -7.80 0.07 14.47
CA ALA A 164 -6.56 -0.48 13.94
C ALA A 164 -5.66 -0.97 15.08
N SER A 165 -5.18 -2.21 14.96
CA SER A 165 -4.37 -2.81 16.01
C SER A 165 -2.94 -2.29 15.98
N THR A 166 -2.23 -2.47 17.09
CA THR A 166 -0.81 -2.08 17.20
C THR A 166 0.05 -2.78 16.13
N ALA A 167 -0.27 -4.04 15.80
CA ALA A 167 0.42 -4.78 14.75
C ALA A 167 0.14 -4.20 13.36
N GLU A 168 -1.10 -3.81 13.08
CA GLU A 168 -1.48 -3.17 11.80
C GLU A 168 -0.82 -1.80 11.65
N ILE A 169 -0.82 -0.97 12.70
CA ILE A 169 -0.15 0.35 12.69
C ILE A 169 1.36 0.20 12.47
N ARG A 170 2.02 -0.78 13.09
CA ARG A 170 3.45 -1.06 12.84
C ARG A 170 3.71 -1.50 11.41
N ALA A 171 2.85 -2.35 10.84
CA ALA A 171 2.96 -2.77 9.45
C ALA A 171 2.81 -1.57 8.49
N LEU A 172 1.83 -0.69 8.75
CA LEU A 172 1.64 0.54 7.97
C LEU A 172 2.83 1.49 8.09
N HIS A 173 3.43 1.64 9.28
CA HIS A 173 4.67 2.40 9.44
C HIS A 173 5.84 1.82 8.61
N GLY A 174 5.97 0.49 8.57
CA GLY A 174 6.95 -0.20 7.74
C GLY A 174 6.76 0.12 6.25
N LEU A 175 5.52 0.04 5.77
CA LEU A 175 5.15 0.41 4.40
C LEU A 175 5.45 1.87 4.10
N CYS A 176 5.09 2.81 5.00
CA CYS A 176 5.44 4.22 4.84
C CYS A 176 6.95 4.42 4.71
N LYS A 177 7.75 3.76 5.56
CA LYS A 177 9.22 3.86 5.51
C LYS A 177 9.80 3.32 4.20
N GLU A 178 9.24 2.23 3.67
CA GLU A 178 9.65 1.70 2.37
C GLU A 178 9.32 2.67 1.23
N LEU A 179 8.13 3.27 1.24
CA LEU A 179 7.73 4.28 0.26
C LEU A 179 8.62 5.52 0.31
N GLU A 180 8.99 5.99 1.51
CA GLU A 180 9.95 7.09 1.68
C GLU A 180 11.31 6.74 1.04
N GLY A 181 11.80 5.51 1.27
CA GLY A 181 13.04 5.03 0.67
C GLY A 181 13.00 5.03 -0.85
N ARG A 182 11.89 4.55 -1.44
CA ARG A 182 11.67 4.55 -2.89
C ARG A 182 11.56 5.98 -3.45
N GLN A 183 10.86 6.88 -2.77
CA GLN A 183 10.78 8.29 -3.18
C GLN A 183 12.15 8.96 -3.23
N ARG A 184 13.02 8.69 -2.24
CA ARG A 184 14.40 9.20 -2.25
C ARG A 184 15.23 8.63 -3.39
N ALA A 185 15.09 7.34 -3.68
CA ALA A 185 15.78 6.70 -4.80
C ALA A 185 15.39 7.35 -6.15
N ILE A 186 14.10 7.68 -6.32
CA ILE A 186 13.61 8.37 -7.53
C ILE A 186 14.10 9.82 -7.59
N GLY A 187 14.02 10.56 -6.49
CA GLY A 187 14.42 11.97 -6.43
C GLY A 187 15.94 12.19 -6.53
N GLY A 188 16.76 11.23 -6.11
CA GLY A 188 18.22 11.31 -6.17
C GLY A 188 18.83 10.97 -7.54
N GLY A 189 18.07 10.33 -8.44
CA GLY A 189 18.57 9.90 -9.76
C GLY A 189 18.54 10.95 -10.87
N GLY A 190 18.00 12.15 -10.61
CA GLY A 190 17.85 13.22 -11.61
C GLY A 190 18.94 14.30 -11.58
N ALA A 191 20.01 14.13 -10.81
CA ALA A 191 21.03 15.16 -10.59
C ALA A 191 22.39 14.85 -11.25
N SER A 192 22.45 13.91 -12.19
CA SER A 192 23.68 13.48 -12.87
C SER A 192 23.57 13.62 -14.38
#